data_AF-A0A9E7M9G5-F1
#
_entry.id   AF-A0A9E7M9G5-F1
#
_cell.length_a   1.000
_cell.length_b   1.000
_cell.length_c   1.000
_cell.angle_alpha   90.00
_cell.angle_beta   90.00
_cell.angle_gamma   90.00
#
_symmetry.space_group_name_H-M   'P 1'
#
loop_
_entity.id
_entity.type
_entity.pdbx_description
1 polymer ?
#
loop_
_entity_poly.entity_id
_entity_poly.type
_entity_poly.pdbx_seq_one_letter_code
_entity_poly.pdbx_strand_id
1 'polypeptide(L)'
;MELKKAYLFSMIFLIISSQLVIAEEQVFDILDYFPSKPGYYIKYKTSDYYSRLDGIIELVAQHKVAESPTFTLYQSSGKGYFRNSFLMYKIEGNIVRFRGGTIGNQAHFWGSFFYVPRYITDGSTWSRRSGDFGNMVYKVEALGTIKIGDVTCVECIKISITTSNTLPEIADYFEGVETMYLSKGVGIVKVTFKRKNGRVFTAEMIENGYYSPSKITGKITLDGKVPAWGYGVAPTPIDIWAFVDYKGEFSMEIYGDWIVLFFGQAKNGNIELKIANNDIANMIEVSKPFTNLYLSMFMNPNDRNVKAVGRIVEKIDNWRNLGYNEGYGVIFVKISEIIMTT
;
A
#
# COMPACT_ATOMS: atom_id res chain seq x y z
N MET A 1 -54.87 -43.64 -41.69
CA MET A 1 -54.18 -43.86 -40.40
C MET A 1 -52.71 -43.43 -40.52
N GLU A 2 -52.42 -42.19 -40.94
CA GLU A 2 -51.02 -41.74 -41.16
C GLU A 2 -50.79 -40.24 -40.93
N LEU A 3 -51.71 -39.51 -40.27
CA LEU A 3 -51.49 -38.08 -39.96
C LEU A 3 -51.03 -37.80 -38.53
N LYS A 4 -50.96 -38.80 -37.63
CA LYS A 4 -50.58 -38.60 -36.23
C LYS A 4 -49.08 -38.75 -35.92
N LYS A 5 -48.25 -39.16 -36.89
CA LYS A 5 -46.79 -39.33 -36.69
C LYS A 5 -45.94 -38.10 -37.06
N ALA A 6 -46.47 -37.18 -37.87
CA ALA A 6 -45.72 -35.99 -38.29
C ALA A 6 -45.65 -34.88 -37.21
N TYR A 7 -46.66 -34.77 -36.34
CA TYR A 7 -46.68 -33.74 -35.29
C TYR A 7 -45.80 -34.07 -34.08
N LEU A 8 -45.51 -35.35 -33.82
CA LEU A 8 -44.64 -35.74 -32.70
C LEU A 8 -43.16 -35.48 -33.00
N PHE A 9 -42.74 -35.56 -34.28
CA PHE A 9 -41.37 -35.25 -34.68
C PHE A 9 -41.06 -33.75 -34.68
N SER A 10 -42.06 -32.89 -34.97
CA SER A 10 -41.90 -31.43 -34.91
C SER A 10 -41.86 -30.89 -33.48
N MET A 11 -42.49 -31.57 -32.52
CA MET A 11 -42.44 -31.16 -31.10
C MET A 11 -41.14 -31.62 -30.40
N ILE A 12 -40.56 -32.74 -30.83
CA ILE A 12 -39.27 -33.22 -30.30
C ILE A 12 -38.10 -32.37 -30.83
N PHE A 13 -38.18 -31.82 -32.04
CA PHE A 13 -37.17 -30.88 -32.56
C PHE A 13 -37.26 -29.47 -31.96
N LEU A 14 -38.40 -29.08 -31.38
CA LEU A 14 -38.55 -27.78 -30.71
C LEU A 14 -38.07 -27.78 -29.25
N ILE A 15 -37.77 -28.96 -28.67
CA ILE A 15 -37.32 -29.10 -27.27
C ILE A 15 -35.78 -29.23 -27.17
N ILE A 16 -35.05 -29.36 -28.30
CA ILE A 16 -33.58 -29.55 -28.30
C ILE A 16 -32.82 -28.31 -28.84
N SER A 17 -33.46 -27.14 -28.90
CA SER A 17 -32.75 -25.87 -29.22
C SER A 17 -32.84 -24.79 -28.14
N SER A 18 -33.29 -25.13 -26.94
CA SER A 18 -32.79 -24.42 -25.76
C SER A 18 -31.34 -24.87 -25.56
N GLN A 19 -30.44 -24.34 -26.39
CA GLN A 19 -29.02 -24.36 -26.10
C GLN A 19 -28.92 -23.82 -24.69
N LEU A 20 -28.62 -24.71 -23.76
CA LEU A 20 -28.09 -24.38 -22.47
C LEU A 20 -26.80 -23.63 -22.81
N VAL A 21 -26.90 -22.30 -22.96
CA VAL A 21 -25.76 -21.43 -22.97
C VAL A 21 -25.21 -21.58 -21.56
N ILE A 22 -24.32 -22.55 -21.39
CA ILE A 22 -23.45 -22.61 -20.23
C ILE A 22 -22.66 -21.33 -20.37
N ALA A 23 -23.13 -20.27 -19.70
CA ALA A 23 -22.37 -19.04 -19.58
C ALA A 23 -21.02 -19.49 -19.03
N GLU A 24 -19.95 -19.34 -19.82
CA GLU A 24 -18.61 -19.65 -19.35
C GLU A 24 -18.41 -18.88 -18.06
N GLU A 25 -18.12 -19.63 -16.99
CA GLU A 25 -17.90 -19.03 -15.68
C GLU A 25 -16.70 -18.09 -15.81
N GLN A 26 -16.96 -16.79 -15.67
CA GLN A 26 -15.92 -15.79 -15.80
C GLN A 26 -14.95 -15.91 -14.63
N VAL A 27 -13.72 -16.35 -14.92
CA VAL A 27 -12.63 -16.44 -13.95
C VAL A 27 -11.82 -15.14 -13.98
N PHE A 28 -11.63 -14.55 -12.81
CA PHE A 28 -10.81 -13.36 -12.59
C PHE A 28 -9.48 -13.75 -11.94
N ASP A 29 -8.34 -13.37 -12.52
CA ASP A 29 -7.05 -13.36 -11.81
C ASP A 29 -6.94 -12.05 -11.02
N ILE A 30 -6.91 -12.13 -9.70
CA ILE A 30 -6.86 -10.96 -8.81
C ILE A 30 -5.64 -10.09 -9.10
N LEU A 31 -4.54 -10.65 -9.62
CA LEU A 31 -3.33 -9.88 -9.94
C LEU A 31 -3.53 -8.90 -11.10
N ASP A 32 -4.50 -9.15 -11.99
CA ASP A 32 -4.84 -8.21 -13.07
C ASP A 32 -5.44 -6.90 -12.53
N TYR A 33 -5.85 -6.89 -11.26
CA TYR A 33 -6.40 -5.74 -10.55
C TYR A 33 -5.37 -5.05 -9.64
N PHE A 34 -4.07 -5.36 -9.75
CA PHE A 34 -3.06 -4.67 -8.94
C PHE A 34 -1.83 -4.32 -9.78
N PRO A 35 -1.92 -3.24 -10.58
CA PRO A 35 -0.79 -2.79 -11.39
C PRO A 35 0.41 -2.47 -10.49
N SER A 36 1.52 -3.14 -10.76
CA SER A 36 2.74 -3.09 -9.93
C SER A 36 3.95 -2.54 -10.66
N LYS A 37 3.75 -1.99 -11.87
CA LYS A 37 4.81 -1.32 -12.61
C LYS A 37 5.25 -0.06 -11.83
N PRO A 38 6.55 0.13 -11.55
CA PRO A 38 7.06 1.31 -10.85
C PRO A 38 6.55 2.61 -11.48
N GLY A 39 6.23 3.57 -10.62
CA GLY A 39 5.63 4.85 -10.99
C GLY A 39 4.12 4.81 -11.19
N TYR A 40 3.48 3.64 -11.25
CA TYR A 40 2.02 3.58 -11.27
C TYR A 40 1.45 4.22 -10.01
N TYR A 41 0.42 5.06 -10.16
CA TYR A 41 -0.23 5.70 -9.02
C TYR A 41 -1.75 5.74 -9.13
N ILE A 42 -2.38 5.85 -7.96
CA ILE A 42 -3.80 6.17 -7.81
C ILE A 42 -3.94 7.25 -6.73
N LYS A 43 -4.67 8.32 -7.02
CA LYS A 43 -5.07 9.33 -6.04
C LYS A 43 -6.52 9.08 -5.62
N TYR A 44 -6.75 9.09 -4.32
CA TYR A 44 -8.05 8.88 -3.69
C TYR A 44 -8.50 10.14 -2.99
N LYS A 45 -9.76 10.54 -3.18
CA LYS A 45 -10.44 11.38 -2.21
C LYS A 45 -10.89 10.50 -1.05
N THR A 46 -10.39 10.78 0.15
CA THR A 46 -10.59 9.94 1.33
C THR A 46 -11.27 10.72 2.44
N SER A 47 -12.22 10.08 3.13
CA SER A 47 -12.80 10.60 4.36
C SER A 47 -12.93 9.54 5.46
N ASP A 48 -12.69 9.95 6.70
CA ASP A 48 -12.85 9.12 7.89
C ASP A 48 -13.27 9.94 9.12
N TYR A 49 -14.25 9.45 9.86
CA TYR A 49 -14.72 10.12 11.06
C TYR A 49 -13.69 10.13 12.19
N TYR A 50 -13.07 8.99 12.49
CA TYR A 50 -12.17 8.85 13.64
C TYR A 50 -10.95 9.75 13.54
N SER A 51 -10.40 9.84 12.33
CA SER A 51 -9.19 10.60 12.06
C SER A 51 -9.48 12.05 11.61
N ARG A 52 -10.77 12.44 11.57
CA ARG A 52 -11.26 13.68 10.95
C ARG A 52 -10.67 13.89 9.55
N LEU A 53 -10.41 12.78 8.85
CA LEU A 53 -9.72 12.77 7.58
C LEU A 53 -10.68 13.28 6.51
N ASP A 54 -10.21 14.25 5.75
CA ASP A 54 -10.85 14.74 4.53
C ASP A 54 -9.72 15.27 3.64
N GLY A 55 -9.22 14.40 2.77
CA GLY A 55 -8.00 14.70 2.02
C GLY A 55 -7.75 13.77 0.86
N ILE A 56 -6.62 14.03 0.18
CA ILE A 56 -6.18 13.21 -0.94
C ILE A 56 -5.07 12.28 -0.46
N ILE A 57 -5.30 10.98 -0.63
CA ILE A 57 -4.30 9.94 -0.38
C ILE A 57 -3.78 9.46 -1.73
N GLU A 58 -2.46 9.41 -1.86
CA GLU A 58 -1.75 8.94 -3.03
C GLU A 58 -1.16 7.56 -2.75
N LEU A 59 -1.52 6.58 -3.57
CA LEU A 59 -0.91 5.26 -3.61
C LEU A 59 0.07 5.21 -4.79
N VAL A 60 1.35 4.87 -4.56
CA VAL A 60 2.37 4.81 -5.62
C VAL A 60 3.15 3.50 -5.56
N ALA A 61 3.25 2.80 -6.68
CA ALA A 61 4.15 1.66 -6.84
C ALA A 61 5.61 2.16 -6.90
N GLN A 62 6.42 1.85 -5.89
CA GLN A 62 7.81 2.32 -5.83
C GLN A 62 8.75 1.38 -6.57
N HIS A 63 8.77 0.11 -6.19
CA HIS A 63 9.66 -0.87 -6.79
C HIS A 63 8.98 -2.23 -6.93
N LYS A 64 9.53 -3.04 -7.83
CA LYS A 64 9.25 -4.46 -7.94
C LYS A 64 10.42 -5.22 -7.31
N VAL A 65 10.35 -5.52 -6.01
CA VAL A 65 11.07 -6.69 -5.51
C VAL A 65 10.42 -7.89 -6.20
N ALA A 66 11.22 -8.78 -6.80
CA ALA A 66 10.80 -9.74 -7.83
C ALA A 66 9.51 -10.56 -7.54
N GLU A 67 9.04 -10.61 -6.30
CA GLU A 67 7.86 -11.37 -5.86
C GLU A 67 6.90 -10.59 -4.93
N SER A 68 7.15 -9.32 -4.62
CA SER A 68 6.31 -8.53 -3.70
C SER A 68 6.36 -7.05 -4.02
N PRO A 69 5.43 -6.54 -4.85
CA PRO A 69 5.33 -5.12 -5.13
C PRO A 69 5.09 -4.30 -3.86
N THR A 70 5.78 -3.18 -3.78
CA THR A 70 5.65 -2.22 -2.68
C THR A 70 4.93 -0.98 -3.19
N PHE A 71 3.90 -0.58 -2.44
CA PHE A 71 3.15 0.64 -2.68
C PHE A 71 3.28 1.54 -1.48
N THR A 72 3.55 2.81 -1.70
CA THR A 72 3.50 3.82 -0.64
C THR A 72 2.13 4.46 -0.62
N LEU A 73 1.66 4.86 0.56
CA LEU A 73 0.38 5.54 0.80
C LEU A 73 0.64 6.83 1.56
N TYR A 74 0.39 7.97 0.93
CA TYR A 74 0.72 9.29 1.48
C TYR A 74 -0.43 10.26 1.37
N GLN A 75 -0.64 11.09 2.41
CA GLN A 75 -1.56 12.21 2.29
C GLN A 75 -0.88 13.36 1.54
N SER A 76 -1.32 13.63 0.32
CA SER A 76 -0.76 14.68 -0.54
C SER A 76 -1.41 16.05 -0.28
N SER A 77 -2.66 16.07 0.20
CA SER A 77 -3.37 17.31 0.57
C SER A 77 -4.58 17.05 1.48
N GLY A 78 -5.19 18.12 1.99
CA GLY A 78 -6.42 18.08 2.78
C GLY A 78 -6.22 18.32 4.28
N LYS A 79 -7.21 17.90 5.08
CA LYS A 79 -7.26 18.06 6.53
C LYS A 79 -7.42 16.70 7.22
N GLY A 80 -7.26 16.73 8.54
CA GLY A 80 -7.33 15.55 9.37
C GLY A 80 -6.02 14.78 9.40
N TYR A 81 -6.09 13.59 9.95
CA TYR A 81 -4.92 12.79 10.24
C TYR A 81 -4.86 11.56 9.36
N PHE A 82 -3.86 11.49 8.47
CA PHE A 82 -3.46 10.25 7.84
C PHE A 82 -2.01 9.91 8.17
N ARG A 83 -1.78 8.68 8.63
CA ARG A 83 -0.43 8.17 8.86
C ARG A 83 0.09 7.56 7.57
N ASN A 84 1.11 8.21 7.03
CA ASN A 84 1.87 7.69 5.90
C ASN A 84 2.25 6.23 6.15
N SER A 85 1.98 5.40 5.16
CA SER A 85 2.04 3.96 5.25
C SER A 85 2.52 3.38 3.93
N PHE A 86 2.64 2.06 3.88
CA PHE A 86 2.86 1.29 2.69
C PHE A 86 1.90 0.10 2.67
N LEU A 87 1.70 -0.44 1.49
CA LEU A 87 1.01 -1.67 1.21
C LEU A 87 1.96 -2.55 0.40
N MET A 88 1.96 -3.83 0.67
CA MET A 88 2.58 -4.83 -0.20
C MET A 88 1.60 -5.98 -0.39
N TYR A 89 1.85 -6.81 -1.39
CA TYR A 89 1.26 -8.14 -1.42
C TYR A 89 2.31 -9.20 -1.67
N LYS A 90 2.01 -10.41 -1.20
CA LYS A 90 2.78 -11.62 -1.45
C LYS A 90 1.85 -12.71 -1.96
N ILE A 91 2.37 -13.53 -2.85
CA ILE A 91 1.68 -14.71 -3.37
C ILE A 91 2.14 -15.92 -2.54
N GLU A 92 1.20 -16.63 -1.92
CA GLU A 92 1.44 -17.82 -1.10
C GLU A 92 0.59 -18.97 -1.67
N GLY A 93 1.16 -19.73 -2.60
CA GLY A 93 0.41 -20.72 -3.37
C GLY A 93 -0.66 -20.05 -4.25
N ASN A 94 -1.92 -20.43 -4.07
CA ASN A 94 -3.07 -19.82 -4.76
C ASN A 94 -3.68 -18.62 -3.99
N ILE A 95 -3.01 -18.09 -2.98
CA ILE A 95 -3.51 -16.94 -2.21
C ILE A 95 -2.68 -15.71 -2.50
N VAL A 96 -3.35 -14.58 -2.71
CA VAL A 96 -2.74 -13.25 -2.69
C VAL A 96 -3.04 -12.62 -1.34
N ARG A 97 -1.99 -12.34 -0.58
CA ARG A 97 -2.06 -11.76 0.75
C ARG A 97 -1.48 -10.36 0.72
N PHE A 98 -2.32 -9.39 1.01
CA PHE A 98 -1.91 -8.01 1.20
C PHE A 98 -1.51 -7.74 2.65
N ARG A 99 -0.59 -6.81 2.84
CA ARG A 99 -0.09 -6.40 4.14
C ARG A 99 0.30 -4.93 4.13
N GLY A 100 -0.25 -4.16 5.06
CA GLY A 100 0.19 -2.80 5.34
C GLY A 100 1.24 -2.69 6.46
N GLY A 101 1.94 -1.56 6.49
CA GLY A 101 2.80 -1.04 7.58
C GLY A 101 3.15 0.45 7.32
N THR A 102 4.02 1.21 7.98
CA THR A 102 4.21 1.46 9.42
C THR A 102 3.60 2.84 9.82
N ILE A 103 4.10 3.43 10.91
CA ILE A 103 3.79 4.67 11.66
C ILE A 103 2.38 4.72 12.27
N GLY A 104 1.35 4.18 11.62
CA GLY A 104 0.13 3.76 12.34
C GLY A 104 -0.94 3.12 11.49
N ASN A 105 -0.48 2.30 10.56
CA ASN A 105 -1.22 1.18 9.96
C ASN A 105 -2.52 1.56 9.26
N GLN A 106 -2.78 2.82 8.85
CA GLN A 106 -4.02 3.14 8.11
C GLN A 106 -4.11 2.52 6.71
N ALA A 107 -3.02 1.94 6.20
CA ALA A 107 -3.05 1.03 5.05
C ALA A 107 -4.01 -0.16 5.21
N HIS A 108 -4.51 -0.46 6.41
CA HIS A 108 -5.51 -1.51 6.59
C HIS A 108 -6.77 -1.32 5.76
N PHE A 109 -7.18 -0.07 5.49
CA PHE A 109 -8.34 0.21 4.63
C PHE A 109 -8.08 -0.04 3.13
N TRP A 110 -6.84 -0.29 2.70
CA TRP A 110 -6.50 -0.56 1.30
C TRP A 110 -6.01 -1.99 1.06
N GLY A 111 -6.02 -2.85 2.08
CA GLY A 111 -5.55 -4.20 1.84
C GLY A 111 -5.10 -5.04 3.03
N SER A 112 -4.93 -4.53 4.25
CA SER A 112 -4.40 -5.41 5.32
C SER A 112 -5.31 -6.60 5.65
N PHE A 113 -6.58 -6.58 5.22
CA PHE A 113 -7.52 -7.70 5.30
C PHE A 113 -7.74 -8.44 3.97
N PHE A 114 -7.07 -8.04 2.88
CA PHE A 114 -7.16 -8.76 1.62
C PHE A 114 -6.35 -10.07 1.70
N TYR A 115 -7.08 -11.16 1.93
CA TYR A 115 -6.60 -12.52 1.80
C TYR A 115 -7.53 -13.22 0.80
N VAL A 116 -7.11 -13.27 -0.46
CA VAL A 116 -8.00 -13.59 -1.58
C VAL A 116 -7.39 -14.72 -2.41
N PRO A 117 -8.17 -15.73 -2.81
CA PRO A 117 -7.74 -16.66 -3.84
C PRO A 117 -7.29 -15.92 -5.08
N ARG A 118 -6.21 -16.36 -5.72
CA ARG A 118 -5.71 -15.71 -6.92
C ARG A 118 -6.75 -15.74 -8.03
N TYR A 119 -7.40 -16.89 -8.20
CA TYR A 119 -8.48 -17.07 -9.15
C TYR A 119 -9.81 -17.08 -8.40
N ILE A 120 -10.71 -16.18 -8.76
CA ILE A 120 -12.06 -16.04 -8.20
C ILE A 120 -13.08 -15.94 -9.34
N THR A 121 -14.32 -16.29 -9.04
CA THR A 121 -15.45 -16.19 -9.98
C THR A 121 -16.58 -15.37 -9.37
N ASP A 122 -17.54 -14.95 -10.19
CA ASP A 122 -18.73 -14.26 -9.69
C ASP A 122 -19.47 -15.12 -8.66
N GLY A 123 -19.92 -14.51 -7.57
CA GLY A 123 -20.58 -15.21 -6.47
C GLY A 123 -19.65 -16.03 -5.56
N SER A 124 -18.34 -16.11 -5.83
CA SER A 124 -17.37 -16.79 -4.96
C SER A 124 -17.42 -16.25 -3.52
N THR A 125 -17.37 -17.16 -2.54
CA THR A 125 -17.28 -16.82 -1.11
C THR A 125 -16.23 -17.66 -0.40
N TRP A 126 -15.53 -17.06 0.55
CA TRP A 126 -14.63 -17.77 1.47
C TRP A 126 -14.61 -17.08 2.83
N SER A 127 -14.01 -17.73 3.81
CA SER A 127 -13.85 -17.16 5.15
C SER A 127 -12.46 -17.41 5.69
N ARG A 128 -12.05 -16.55 6.62
CA ARG A 128 -10.78 -16.67 7.34
C ARG A 128 -10.93 -16.13 8.75
N ARG A 129 -10.30 -16.80 9.71
CA ARG A 129 -10.08 -16.25 11.04
C ARG A 129 -8.70 -15.59 11.11
N SER A 130 -8.62 -14.39 11.69
CA SER A 130 -7.37 -13.63 11.81
C SER A 130 -7.20 -13.09 13.21
N GLY A 131 -6.61 -13.88 14.12
CA GLY A 131 -6.19 -13.45 15.45
C GLY A 131 -7.16 -12.44 16.08
N ASP A 132 -6.65 -11.24 16.33
CA ASP A 132 -7.35 -10.12 16.98
C ASP A 132 -8.52 -9.55 16.15
N PHE A 133 -8.48 -9.74 14.83
CA PHE A 133 -9.47 -9.24 13.87
C PHE A 133 -10.64 -10.20 13.64
N GLY A 134 -10.72 -11.30 14.40
CA GLY A 134 -11.90 -12.16 14.40
C GLY A 134 -12.12 -12.91 13.08
N ASN A 135 -13.39 -13.09 12.72
CA ASN A 135 -13.84 -13.78 11.53
C ASN A 135 -14.08 -12.79 10.39
N MET A 136 -13.52 -13.09 9.22
CA MET A 136 -13.73 -12.36 7.98
C MET A 136 -14.42 -13.27 6.96
N VAL A 137 -15.50 -12.79 6.36
CA VAL A 137 -16.25 -13.48 5.30
C VAL A 137 -16.22 -12.62 4.05
N TYR A 138 -15.82 -13.21 2.94
CA TYR A 138 -15.60 -12.55 1.67
C TYR A 138 -16.67 -12.98 0.68
N LYS A 139 -17.13 -12.05 -0.15
CA LYS A 139 -18.06 -12.30 -1.25
C LYS A 139 -17.66 -11.49 -2.47
N VAL A 140 -17.64 -12.13 -3.63
CA VAL A 140 -17.33 -11.53 -4.94
C VAL A 140 -18.62 -11.28 -5.72
N GLU A 141 -18.66 -10.16 -6.42
CA GLU A 141 -19.70 -9.82 -7.38
C GLU A 141 -19.09 -9.18 -8.63
N ALA A 142 -19.38 -9.72 -9.81
CA ALA A 142 -19.00 -9.12 -11.07
C ALA A 142 -19.90 -7.91 -11.38
N LEU A 143 -19.29 -6.77 -11.69
CA LEU A 143 -20.01 -5.51 -11.95
C LEU A 143 -19.97 -5.08 -13.43
N GLY A 144 -19.02 -5.61 -14.20
CA GLY A 144 -18.82 -5.18 -15.59
C GLY A 144 -18.28 -3.75 -15.65
N THR A 145 -19.03 -2.80 -16.20
CA THR A 145 -18.58 -1.39 -16.30
C THR A 145 -19.27 -0.56 -15.24
N ILE A 146 -18.49 0.21 -14.46
CA ILE A 146 -19.02 1.16 -13.47
C ILE A 146 -18.43 2.55 -13.68
N LYS A 147 -19.11 3.57 -13.14
CA LYS A 147 -18.63 4.95 -13.12
C LYS A 147 -18.30 5.36 -11.68
N ILE A 148 -17.06 5.83 -11.46
CA ILE A 148 -16.61 6.39 -10.18
C ILE A 148 -16.27 7.86 -10.42
N GLY A 149 -17.12 8.76 -9.92
CA GLY A 149 -17.04 10.18 -10.28
C GLY A 149 -17.17 10.37 -11.79
N ASP A 150 -16.12 10.88 -12.42
CA ASP A 150 -16.02 11.07 -13.88
C ASP A 150 -15.20 9.98 -14.58
N VAL A 151 -14.67 9.00 -13.85
CA VAL A 151 -13.87 7.92 -14.41
C VAL A 151 -14.76 6.70 -14.72
N THR A 152 -14.67 6.21 -15.95
CA THR A 152 -15.28 4.94 -16.36
C THR A 152 -14.29 3.80 -16.14
N CYS A 153 -14.70 2.83 -15.34
CA CYS A 153 -13.92 1.65 -14.98
C CYS A 153 -14.55 0.42 -15.63
N VAL A 154 -13.74 -0.41 -16.28
CA VAL A 154 -14.19 -1.61 -17.00
C VAL A 154 -13.73 -2.88 -16.28
N GLU A 155 -14.38 -4.00 -16.62
CA GLU A 155 -14.13 -5.32 -16.03
C GLU A 155 -14.01 -5.23 -14.50
N CYS A 156 -14.99 -4.61 -13.87
CA CYS A 156 -14.99 -4.35 -12.45
C CYS A 156 -15.56 -5.52 -11.65
N ILE A 157 -14.96 -5.74 -10.49
CA ILE A 157 -15.48 -6.65 -9.47
C ILE A 157 -15.64 -5.91 -8.15
N LYS A 158 -16.57 -6.39 -7.33
CA LYS A 158 -16.77 -5.95 -5.95
C LYS A 158 -16.42 -7.09 -5.02
N ILE A 159 -15.58 -6.82 -4.04
CA ILE A 159 -15.29 -7.74 -2.94
C ILE A 159 -15.82 -7.12 -1.66
N SER A 160 -16.81 -7.77 -1.06
CA SER A 160 -17.34 -7.40 0.25
C SER A 160 -16.69 -8.27 1.33
N ILE A 161 -16.15 -7.65 2.38
CA ILE A 161 -15.57 -8.31 3.55
C ILE A 161 -16.42 -7.96 4.77
N THR A 162 -17.04 -8.96 5.38
CA THR A 162 -17.74 -8.80 6.65
C THR A 162 -16.82 -9.26 7.78
N THR A 163 -16.51 -8.35 8.71
CA THR A 163 -15.65 -8.62 9.87
C THR A 163 -16.51 -8.67 11.14
N SER A 164 -16.39 -9.76 11.90
CA SER A 164 -17.12 -9.98 13.16
C SER A 164 -16.28 -10.74 14.18
N ASN A 165 -16.69 -10.71 15.45
CA ASN A 165 -16.01 -11.41 16.55
C ASN A 165 -14.55 -10.96 16.73
N THR A 166 -14.28 -9.67 16.52
CA THR A 166 -12.97 -9.08 16.86
C THR A 166 -12.82 -8.98 18.38
N LEU A 167 -11.60 -8.72 18.87
CA LEU A 167 -11.42 -8.42 20.29
C LEU A 167 -12.29 -7.20 20.72
N PRO A 168 -12.91 -7.24 21.92
CA PRO A 168 -13.81 -6.18 22.38
C PRO A 168 -13.18 -4.78 22.31
N GLU A 169 -11.91 -4.66 22.66
CA GLU A 169 -11.14 -3.40 22.68
C GLU A 169 -10.95 -2.75 21.30
N ILE A 170 -11.09 -3.49 20.20
CA ILE A 170 -10.92 -2.96 18.84
C ILE A 170 -12.17 -3.10 17.97
N ALA A 171 -13.25 -3.66 18.52
CA ALA A 171 -14.46 -4.00 17.78
C ALA A 171 -15.15 -2.79 17.13
N ASP A 172 -15.22 -1.67 17.85
CA ASP A 172 -15.80 -0.44 17.32
C ASP A 172 -15.06 0.09 16.09
N TYR A 173 -13.77 -0.23 15.97
CA TYR A 173 -12.92 0.23 14.89
C TYR A 173 -12.88 -0.73 13.71
N PHE A 174 -12.88 -2.06 13.93
CA PHE A 174 -12.69 -3.07 12.88
C PHE A 174 -13.91 -3.94 12.56
N GLU A 175 -14.95 -4.01 13.39
CA GLU A 175 -16.18 -4.73 13.01
C GLU A 175 -17.01 -3.91 12.04
N GLY A 176 -17.51 -4.56 11.00
CA GLY A 176 -18.31 -3.91 9.98
C GLY A 176 -18.28 -4.64 8.64
N VAL A 177 -18.65 -3.89 7.60
CA VAL A 177 -18.64 -4.36 6.21
C VAL A 177 -17.75 -3.43 5.40
N GLU A 178 -16.64 -3.97 4.92
CA GLU A 178 -15.77 -3.34 3.94
C GLU A 178 -16.22 -3.76 2.54
N THR A 179 -16.19 -2.86 1.59
CA THR A 179 -16.53 -3.13 0.20
C THR A 179 -15.53 -2.43 -0.69
N MET A 180 -14.88 -3.22 -1.55
CA MET A 180 -13.78 -2.79 -2.37
C MET A 180 -14.14 -3.06 -3.82
N TYR A 181 -14.11 -2.00 -4.61
CA TYR A 181 -14.38 -2.03 -6.04
C TYR A 181 -13.03 -2.03 -6.73
N LEU A 182 -12.80 -3.06 -7.54
CA LEU A 182 -11.57 -3.27 -8.28
C LEU A 182 -11.88 -3.14 -9.77
N SER A 183 -11.02 -2.50 -10.54
CA SER A 183 -11.09 -2.45 -12.01
C SER A 183 -9.81 -3.02 -12.60
N LYS A 184 -9.95 -3.86 -13.63
CA LYS A 184 -8.80 -4.52 -14.25
C LYS A 184 -7.84 -3.49 -14.85
N GLY A 185 -6.54 -3.68 -14.62
CA GLY A 185 -5.48 -2.77 -15.07
C GLY A 185 -5.42 -1.43 -14.34
N VAL A 186 -6.33 -1.18 -13.38
CA VAL A 186 -6.35 0.03 -12.55
C VAL A 186 -6.13 -0.32 -11.09
N GLY A 187 -6.98 -1.20 -10.57
CA GLY A 187 -6.95 -1.70 -9.21
C GLY A 187 -8.04 -1.13 -8.33
N ILE A 188 -7.75 -0.81 -7.07
CA ILE A 188 -8.77 -0.35 -6.13
C ILE A 188 -9.28 1.01 -6.60
N VAL A 189 -10.51 1.07 -7.11
CA VAL A 189 -11.12 2.32 -7.59
C VAL A 189 -12.04 2.94 -6.54
N LYS A 190 -12.53 2.14 -5.58
CA LYS A 190 -13.32 2.63 -4.45
C LYS A 190 -13.25 1.66 -3.27
N VAL A 191 -13.18 2.22 -2.07
CA VAL A 191 -13.34 1.51 -0.80
C VAL A 191 -14.41 2.22 0.01
N THR A 192 -15.31 1.43 0.60
CA THR A 192 -16.21 1.89 1.65
C THR A 192 -16.16 0.91 2.80
N PHE A 193 -15.92 1.39 4.01
CA PHE A 193 -15.99 0.57 5.21
C PHE A 193 -17.02 1.14 6.18
N LYS A 194 -18.15 0.43 6.29
CA LYS A 194 -19.23 0.76 7.21
C LYS A 194 -19.02 -0.03 8.50
N ARG A 195 -18.55 0.68 9.53
CA ARG A 195 -18.34 0.10 10.86
C ARG A 195 -19.68 -0.23 11.51
N LYS A 196 -19.65 -1.16 12.47
CA LYS A 196 -20.82 -1.59 13.25
C LYS A 196 -21.50 -0.42 13.97
N ASN A 197 -20.73 0.57 14.43
CA ASN A 197 -21.25 1.79 15.06
C ASN A 197 -21.81 2.84 14.06
N GLY A 198 -21.90 2.51 12.78
CA GLY A 198 -22.44 3.37 11.73
C GLY A 198 -21.45 4.38 11.15
N ARG A 199 -20.23 4.49 11.67
CA ARG A 199 -19.19 5.35 11.08
C ARG A 199 -18.67 4.76 9.78
N VAL A 200 -18.39 5.62 8.81
CA VAL A 200 -17.99 5.22 7.47
C VAL A 200 -16.60 5.78 7.16
N PHE A 201 -15.73 4.92 6.66
CA PHE A 201 -14.54 5.30 5.92
C PHE A 201 -14.84 5.20 4.42
N THR A 202 -14.39 6.16 3.64
CA THR A 202 -14.46 6.10 2.17
C THR A 202 -13.14 6.50 1.53
N ALA A 203 -12.79 5.84 0.44
CA ALA A 203 -11.74 6.25 -0.48
C ALA A 203 -12.26 6.06 -1.90
N GLU A 204 -12.32 7.12 -2.69
CA GLU A 204 -12.78 7.06 -4.09
C GLU A 204 -11.67 7.56 -4.99
N MET A 205 -11.31 6.78 -6.01
CA MET A 205 -10.33 7.17 -7.00
C MET A 205 -10.80 8.44 -7.72
N ILE A 206 -9.91 9.41 -7.82
CA ILE A 206 -10.11 10.63 -8.60
C ILE A 206 -9.15 10.72 -9.79
N GLU A 207 -8.03 10.01 -9.74
CA GLU A 207 -6.98 10.05 -10.76
C GLU A 207 -6.12 8.78 -10.67
N ASN A 208 -5.61 8.33 -11.81
CA ASN A 208 -4.53 7.34 -11.88
C ASN A 208 -3.59 7.68 -13.04
N GLY A 209 -2.40 7.10 -13.03
CA GLY A 209 -1.44 7.31 -14.10
C GLY A 209 -0.07 6.73 -13.80
N TYR A 210 0.96 7.32 -14.42
CA TYR A 210 2.35 6.95 -14.21
C TYR A 210 3.22 8.18 -13.95
N TYR A 211 3.97 8.14 -12.86
CA TYR A 211 5.08 9.05 -12.62
C TYR A 211 6.30 8.67 -13.46
N SER A 212 7.03 9.68 -13.91
CA SER A 212 8.41 9.49 -14.38
C SER A 212 9.33 9.30 -13.17
N PRO A 213 10.39 8.48 -13.29
CA PRO A 213 11.35 8.30 -12.21
C PRO A 213 12.02 9.64 -11.87
N SER A 214 12.13 9.91 -10.57
CA SER A 214 12.94 11.02 -10.06
C SER A 214 14.17 10.46 -9.36
N LYS A 215 15.36 10.94 -9.72
CA LYS A 215 16.60 10.52 -9.07
C LYS A 215 16.80 11.37 -7.80
N ILE A 216 16.89 10.72 -6.65
CA ILE A 216 17.39 11.34 -5.42
C ILE A 216 18.82 10.89 -5.19
N THR A 217 19.67 11.85 -4.87
CA THR A 217 21.00 11.63 -4.31
C THR A 217 21.11 12.31 -2.96
N GLY A 218 21.93 11.74 -2.08
CA GLY A 218 22.18 12.34 -0.77
C GLY A 218 23.38 11.74 -0.08
N LYS A 219 23.65 12.24 1.13
CA LYS A 219 24.74 11.79 1.97
C LYS A 219 24.24 11.43 3.37
N ILE A 220 24.62 10.25 3.85
CA ILE A 220 24.36 9.78 5.21
C ILE A 220 25.68 9.67 5.96
N THR A 221 25.68 10.25 7.16
CA THR A 221 26.80 10.19 8.09
C THR A 221 26.32 9.73 9.47
N LEU A 222 27.19 9.10 10.24
CA LEU A 222 26.89 8.66 11.60
C LEU A 222 26.81 9.84 12.57
N ASP A 223 27.60 10.89 12.34
CA ASP A 223 27.78 12.00 13.28
C ASP A 223 27.85 13.37 12.58
N GLY A 224 27.44 13.45 11.32
CA GLY A 224 27.64 14.62 10.46
C GLY A 224 28.98 14.64 9.72
N LYS A 225 29.93 13.74 10.04
CA LYS A 225 31.28 13.71 9.48
C LYS A 225 31.65 12.35 8.89
N VAL A 226 31.48 11.29 9.67
CA VAL A 226 31.85 9.91 9.34
C VAL A 226 30.80 9.32 8.40
N PRO A 227 31.17 8.88 7.18
CA PRO A 227 30.28 8.15 6.28
C PRO A 227 29.57 6.97 6.95
N ALA A 228 28.25 6.88 6.79
CA ALA A 228 27.48 5.72 7.25
C ALA A 228 27.57 4.56 6.24
N TRP A 229 28.79 4.13 5.92
CA TRP A 229 29.02 3.08 4.93
C TRP A 229 28.32 1.77 5.29
N GLY A 230 27.63 1.15 4.33
CA GLY A 230 26.86 -0.09 4.53
C GLY A 230 25.46 0.10 5.12
N TYR A 231 25.08 1.33 5.48
CA TYR A 231 23.68 1.70 5.73
C TYR A 231 22.96 1.79 4.38
N GLY A 232 21.64 1.91 4.41
CA GLY A 232 20.92 2.24 3.20
C GLY A 232 19.73 3.16 3.41
N VAL A 233 19.11 3.49 2.29
CA VAL A 233 17.91 4.31 2.19
C VAL A 233 16.87 3.59 1.36
N ALA A 234 15.62 3.59 1.80
CA ALA A 234 14.53 2.96 1.08
C ALA A 234 13.22 3.74 1.28
N PRO A 235 12.29 3.70 0.31
CA PRO A 235 10.99 4.35 0.44
C PRO A 235 10.03 3.56 1.34
N THR A 236 10.36 2.30 1.60
CA THR A 236 9.68 1.43 2.57
C THR A 236 10.73 0.61 3.32
N PRO A 237 10.52 0.19 4.58
CA PRO A 237 11.51 -0.55 5.37
C PRO A 237 11.78 -1.99 4.88
N ILE A 238 11.06 -2.41 3.84
CA ILE A 238 11.07 -3.75 3.24
C ILE A 238 11.52 -3.71 1.78
N ASP A 239 11.80 -2.51 1.25
CA ASP A 239 12.16 -2.33 -0.15
C ASP A 239 13.62 -2.68 -0.44
N ILE A 240 14.01 -2.53 -1.70
CA ILE A 240 15.42 -2.45 -2.10
C ILE A 240 16.02 -1.18 -1.48
N TRP A 241 17.09 -1.39 -0.71
CA TRP A 241 17.84 -0.31 -0.09
C TRP A 241 18.89 0.19 -1.08
N ALA A 242 18.91 1.51 -1.29
CA ALA A 242 20.05 2.18 -1.89
C ALA A 242 21.15 2.27 -0.83
N PHE A 243 22.19 1.46 -1.01
CA PHE A 243 23.30 1.39 -0.07
C PHE A 243 24.17 2.64 -0.15
N VAL A 244 24.57 3.09 1.03
CA VAL A 244 25.48 4.19 1.24
C VAL A 244 26.90 3.72 0.96
N ASP A 245 27.62 4.43 0.10
CA ASP A 245 28.99 4.10 -0.30
C ASP A 245 30.05 4.53 0.74
N TYR A 246 31.33 4.34 0.41
CA TYR A 246 32.45 4.68 1.31
C TYR A 246 32.60 6.19 1.56
N LYS A 247 31.97 7.04 0.74
CA LYS A 247 31.92 8.51 0.93
C LYS A 247 30.69 8.95 1.71
N GLY A 248 29.77 8.03 1.99
CA GLY A 248 28.51 8.32 2.64
C GLY A 248 27.41 8.64 1.64
N GLU A 249 27.64 8.48 0.34
CA GLU A 249 26.72 8.89 -0.72
C GLU A 249 25.75 7.76 -1.08
N PHE A 250 24.51 8.12 -1.41
CA PHE A 250 23.51 7.21 -1.97
C PHE A 250 22.83 7.83 -3.18
N SER A 251 22.28 6.98 -4.05
CA SER A 251 21.51 7.37 -5.21
C SER A 251 20.39 6.36 -5.44
N MET A 252 19.16 6.84 -5.68
CA MET A 252 18.02 5.98 -5.99
C MET A 252 16.99 6.67 -6.87
N GLU A 253 16.22 5.88 -7.61
CA GLU A 253 15.02 6.36 -8.28
C GLU A 253 13.82 6.20 -7.36
N ILE A 254 12.94 7.21 -7.38
CA ILE A 254 11.70 7.22 -6.62
C ILE A 254 10.55 7.77 -7.47
N TYR A 255 9.33 7.55 -7.00
CA TYR A 255 8.11 7.93 -7.69
C TYR A 255 7.11 8.58 -6.74
N GLY A 256 6.30 9.54 -7.24
CA GLY A 256 5.24 10.19 -6.47
C GLY A 256 5.36 11.72 -6.41
N ASP A 257 4.43 12.35 -5.72
CA ASP A 257 4.55 13.78 -5.33
C ASP A 257 5.28 13.91 -3.98
N TRP A 258 5.08 12.92 -3.12
CA TRP A 258 5.62 12.84 -1.77
C TRP A 258 6.25 11.47 -1.53
N ILE A 259 7.30 11.43 -0.70
CA ILE A 259 7.88 10.18 -0.24
C ILE A 259 8.35 10.24 1.20
N VAL A 260 8.31 9.08 1.85
CA VAL A 260 8.90 8.87 3.16
C VAL A 260 10.13 7.99 2.95
N LEU A 261 11.30 8.48 3.34
CA LEU A 261 12.54 7.73 3.26
C LEU A 261 12.88 7.16 4.63
N PHE A 262 13.08 5.85 4.66
CA PHE A 262 13.61 5.09 5.78
C PHE A 262 15.12 4.97 5.58
N PHE A 263 15.88 5.17 6.65
CA PHE A 263 17.32 5.00 6.63
C PHE A 263 17.82 4.34 7.91
N GLY A 264 18.86 3.54 7.80
CA GLY A 264 19.38 2.73 8.90
C GLY A 264 20.25 1.58 8.42
N GLN A 265 20.69 0.75 9.35
CA GLN A 265 21.47 -0.43 9.05
C GLN A 265 20.60 -1.44 8.29
N ALA A 266 21.03 -1.83 7.09
CA ALA A 266 20.26 -2.76 6.28
C ALA A 266 20.27 -4.16 6.93
N LYS A 267 19.09 -4.69 7.24
CA LYS A 267 18.94 -6.10 7.60
C LYS A 267 18.72 -6.92 6.33
N ASN A 268 19.81 -7.30 5.65
CA ASN A 268 19.89 -8.54 4.86
C ASN A 268 21.30 -8.72 4.28
N GLY A 269 21.97 -9.79 4.73
CA GLY A 269 23.34 -10.16 4.37
C GLY A 269 24.32 -9.73 5.47
N ASN A 270 25.02 -10.70 6.07
CA ASN A 270 26.00 -10.48 7.13
C ASN A 270 26.99 -9.36 6.77
N ILE A 271 26.84 -8.19 7.38
CA ILE A 271 27.90 -7.19 7.48
C ILE A 271 28.17 -7.02 8.98
N GLU A 272 29.17 -7.74 9.49
CA GLU A 272 29.72 -7.49 10.82
C GLU A 272 30.46 -6.15 10.81
N LEU A 273 29.87 -5.13 11.44
CA LEU A 273 30.55 -3.87 11.70
C LEU A 273 31.05 -3.85 13.15
N LYS A 274 32.37 -3.91 13.33
CA LYS A 274 33.04 -3.57 14.60
C LYS A 274 33.25 -2.05 14.64
N ILE A 275 32.49 -1.35 15.47
CA ILE A 275 32.64 0.09 15.69
C ILE A 275 33.42 0.31 17.01
N ALA A 276 34.51 1.08 16.94
CA ALA A 276 35.27 1.54 18.10
C ALA A 276 34.73 2.89 18.62
N ASN A 277 34.77 3.06 19.94
CA ASN A 277 33.99 4.01 20.75
C ASN A 277 34.20 5.52 20.49
N ASN A 278 33.10 6.24 20.81
CA ASN A 278 32.92 7.58 21.39
C ASN A 278 33.48 8.82 20.65
N ASP A 279 32.58 9.72 20.24
CA ASP A 279 32.53 11.12 20.73
C ASP A 279 31.27 11.88 20.25
N ILE A 280 30.92 12.94 20.99
CA ILE A 280 29.67 13.74 20.94
C ILE A 280 29.95 15.11 20.29
N ALA A 281 29.06 15.62 19.39
CA ALA A 281 28.52 17.02 19.39
C ALA A 281 27.95 17.58 18.04
N ASN A 282 26.86 18.38 18.20
CA ASN A 282 26.34 19.58 17.50
C ASN A 282 25.62 19.56 16.12
N MET A 283 24.48 20.28 16.11
CA MET A 283 23.50 20.51 15.03
C MET A 283 23.89 21.67 14.08
N ILE A 284 23.48 21.58 12.80
CA ILE A 284 23.56 22.68 11.82
C ILE A 284 22.17 22.97 11.26
N GLU A 285 21.79 24.25 11.26
CA GLU A 285 20.57 24.80 10.65
C GLU A 285 20.79 25.00 9.14
N VAL A 286 19.83 24.58 8.29
CA VAL A 286 19.93 24.76 6.84
C VAL A 286 18.67 25.43 6.31
N SER A 287 18.84 26.64 5.77
CA SER A 287 17.82 27.50 5.18
C SER A 287 18.14 27.73 3.70
N LYS A 288 17.77 26.79 2.81
CA LYS A 288 17.68 26.94 1.33
C LYS A 288 17.22 25.61 0.67
N PRO A 289 16.71 25.64 -0.59
CA PRO A 289 16.12 24.48 -1.26
C PRO A 289 17.09 23.29 -1.43
N PHE A 290 16.54 22.07 -1.42
CA PHE A 290 17.31 20.82 -1.36
C PHE A 290 18.00 20.50 -2.69
N THR A 291 19.30 20.76 -2.78
CA THR A 291 20.18 20.20 -3.83
C THR A 291 21.03 19.02 -3.35
N ASN A 292 20.96 18.65 -2.07
CA ASN A 292 21.59 17.45 -1.50
C ASN A 292 20.92 17.13 -0.16
N LEU A 293 20.43 15.91 0.04
CA LEU A 293 19.87 15.49 1.35
C LEU A 293 21.02 15.07 2.27
N TYR A 294 21.26 15.81 3.36
CA TYR A 294 22.26 15.48 4.37
C TYR A 294 21.60 14.94 5.62
N LEU A 295 21.83 13.65 5.90
CA LEU A 295 21.25 12.97 7.06
C LEU A 295 22.34 12.59 8.05
N SER A 296 22.12 12.93 9.32
CA SER A 296 22.97 12.52 10.45
C SER A 296 22.16 11.63 11.39
N MET A 297 22.72 10.48 11.78
CA MET A 297 22.11 9.50 12.68
C MET A 297 22.79 9.53 14.07
N PHE A 298 22.31 10.33 15.01
CA PHE A 298 22.83 10.27 16.38
C PHE A 298 22.51 8.92 17.02
N MET A 299 23.51 8.03 17.12
CA MET A 299 23.39 6.71 17.74
C MET A 299 23.88 6.76 19.19
N ASN A 300 23.02 7.19 20.10
CA ASN A 300 23.11 6.81 21.51
C ASN A 300 21.75 6.22 21.93
N PRO A 301 21.66 4.93 22.31
CA PRO A 301 20.39 4.28 22.66
C PRO A 301 19.71 4.88 23.91
N ASN A 302 20.40 5.77 24.65
CA ASN A 302 19.83 6.52 25.77
C ASN A 302 19.36 7.94 25.40
N ASP A 303 19.67 8.44 24.20
CA ASP A 303 19.24 9.77 23.75
C ASP A 303 17.92 9.69 22.97
N ARG A 304 16.83 10.15 23.58
CA ARG A 304 15.48 10.21 22.98
C ARG A 304 15.31 11.35 21.95
N ASN A 305 16.39 11.89 21.41
CA ASN A 305 16.39 13.10 20.59
C ASN A 305 17.16 12.90 19.29
N VAL A 306 16.56 12.19 18.32
CA VAL A 306 17.06 12.17 16.94
C VAL A 306 16.47 13.36 16.17
N LYS A 307 17.32 14.26 15.67
CA LYS A 307 16.96 15.34 14.73
C LYS A 307 17.78 15.19 13.45
N ALA A 308 17.17 14.62 12.41
CA ALA A 308 17.66 14.72 11.04
C ALA A 308 17.43 16.13 10.48
N VAL A 309 18.32 16.60 9.61
CA VAL A 309 18.17 17.90 8.92
C VAL A 309 17.53 17.66 7.55
N GLY A 310 16.40 18.35 7.35
CA GLY A 310 15.31 18.03 6.43
C GLY A 310 14.03 18.35 7.18
N ARG A 311 12.97 18.86 6.55
CA ARG A 311 11.77 19.28 7.30
C ARG A 311 11.14 18.03 7.96
N ILE A 312 11.49 17.75 9.21
CA ILE A 312 10.81 16.75 10.04
C ILE A 312 9.42 17.32 10.30
N VAL A 313 8.42 16.83 9.57
CA VAL A 313 7.03 17.25 9.76
C VAL A 313 6.40 16.51 10.95
N GLU A 314 6.94 15.35 11.36
CA GLU A 314 6.42 14.61 12.52
C GLU A 314 7.52 13.81 13.24
N LYS A 315 7.56 13.92 14.57
CA LYS A 315 8.32 13.03 15.47
C LYS A 315 7.46 11.79 15.73
N ILE A 316 8.00 10.59 15.51
CA ILE A 316 7.26 9.34 15.69
C ILE A 316 7.83 8.60 16.90
N ASP A 317 7.14 8.71 18.04
CA ASP A 317 7.62 8.22 19.33
C ASP A 317 7.38 6.71 19.58
N ASN A 318 6.76 5.96 18.66
CA ASN A 318 6.30 4.58 18.92
C ASN A 318 6.68 3.55 17.84
N TRP A 319 7.98 3.27 17.70
CA TRP A 319 8.48 2.15 16.87
C TRP A 319 8.25 0.76 17.48
N ARG A 320 8.09 0.67 18.81
CA ARG A 320 8.10 -0.61 19.56
C ARG A 320 6.95 -1.57 19.22
N ASN A 321 5.81 -1.07 18.76
CA ASN A 321 4.63 -1.92 18.53
C ASN A 321 4.65 -2.69 17.19
N LEU A 322 5.71 -2.54 16.38
CA LEU A 322 5.78 -3.14 15.04
C LEU A 322 6.79 -4.30 14.94
N GLY A 323 7.37 -4.75 16.04
CA GLY A 323 8.38 -5.82 16.05
C GLY A 323 9.74 -5.42 15.46
N TYR A 324 9.93 -4.15 15.09
CA TYR A 324 11.22 -3.59 14.69
C TYR A 324 11.91 -3.04 15.94
N ASN A 325 12.79 -3.84 16.53
CA ASN A 325 13.46 -3.50 17.79
C ASN A 325 14.61 -2.45 17.67
N GLU A 326 14.90 -1.87 16.49
CA GLU A 326 16.14 -1.09 16.28
C GLU A 326 16.00 0.09 15.29
N GLY A 327 16.53 1.27 15.68
CA GLY A 327 17.48 2.11 14.92
C GLY A 327 17.10 2.88 13.65
N TYR A 328 15.88 2.79 13.09
CA TYR A 328 15.59 3.50 11.82
C TYR A 328 15.24 4.97 12.02
N GLY A 329 15.81 5.83 11.17
CA GLY A 329 15.36 7.20 10.98
C GLY A 329 14.34 7.29 9.85
N VAL A 330 13.49 8.33 9.89
CA VAL A 330 12.48 8.62 8.86
C VAL A 330 12.52 10.10 8.48
N ILE A 331 12.47 10.40 7.18
CA ILE A 331 12.31 11.76 6.65
C ILE A 331 11.17 11.81 5.64
N PHE A 332 10.44 12.92 5.63
CA PHE A 332 9.41 13.23 4.66
C PHE A 332 10.00 14.17 3.60
N VAL A 333 9.87 13.80 2.34
CA VAL A 333 10.42 14.55 1.21
C VAL A 333 9.31 14.85 0.22
N LYS A 334 9.16 16.11 -0.17
CA LYS A 334 8.32 16.51 -1.29
C LYS A 334 9.17 16.55 -2.55
N ILE A 335 8.83 15.72 -3.53
CA ILE A 335 9.71 15.49 -4.69
C ILE A 335 9.80 16.75 -5.57
N SER A 336 8.70 17.49 -5.70
CA SER A 336 8.66 18.77 -6.44
C SER A 336 9.52 19.89 -5.84
N GLU A 337 10.00 19.75 -4.60
CA GLU A 337 10.90 20.72 -3.94
C GLU A 337 12.38 20.33 -4.04
N ILE A 338 12.70 19.21 -4.70
CA ILE A 338 14.07 18.80 -5.00
C ILE A 338 14.51 19.48 -6.29
N ILE A 339 15.48 20.39 -6.20
CA ILE A 339 16.04 21.05 -7.38
C ILE A 339 17.06 20.08 -8.00
N MET A 340 16.73 19.53 -9.17
CA MET A 340 17.72 18.81 -9.98
C MET A 340 18.64 19.83 -10.65
N THR A 341 19.84 20.03 -10.12
CA THR A 341 20.92 20.66 -10.88
C THR A 341 21.46 19.63 -11.86
N THR A 342 21.32 19.92 -13.15
CA THR A 342 21.95 19.15 -14.24
C THR A 342 23.43 19.45 -14.34
#